data_AF-A0A0N8NZW8-F1
#
_entry.id   AF-A0A0N8NZW8-F1
#
_cell.length_a   1.000
_cell.length_b   1.000
_cell.length_c   1.000
_cell.angle_alpha   90.00
_cell.angle_beta   90.00
_cell.angle_gamma   90.00
#
_symmetry.space_group_name_H-M   'P 1'
#
loop_
_entity.id
_entity.type
_entity.pdbx_description
1 polymer ?
#
loop_
_entity_poly.entity_id
_entity_poly.type
_entity_poly.pdbx_seq_one_letter_code
_entity_poly.pdbx_strand_id
1 'polypeptide(L)'
;MLHEEKMIEQKSKLDLFYGTQMFEVEERKNQQIKDLQDHHDLAFNDMKNYYNDITLNNLALIGSMKEQLEHLRKQAERSDRIAADTAYENRKLKEPLEHANIQLNEYRRKLEFYERDKQQLHRLKGRNTRLEKKVKGLTWEAETLILRNDSLVSEREGLKERFNDVIVELQQKTGLKNVLLERKIAALMREDEKRSIVLHETIATCAPNFAEKLTSLDERVGNIIDEKNKIILDLRYEVAKARKAHDDLLETYECKLKQYGVPTDELGFKPLRDRDGQQLYVCGPAGIITENK
;
A
#
# COMPACT_ATOMS: atom_id res chain seq x y z
N MET A 1 -140.92 72.66 -94.79
CA MET A 1 -140.62 71.22 -94.89
C MET A 1 -139.13 70.91 -95.06
N LEU A 2 -138.31 71.72 -95.76
CA LEU A 2 -136.86 71.44 -95.91
C LEU A 2 -135.98 71.72 -94.64
N HIS A 3 -136.51 72.43 -93.64
CA HIS A 3 -135.76 72.88 -92.47
C HIS A 3 -135.88 71.94 -91.24
N GLU A 4 -136.96 71.16 -91.16
CA GLU A 4 -137.21 70.18 -90.08
C GLU A 4 -136.43 68.88 -90.29
N GLU A 5 -136.36 68.39 -91.54
CA GLU A 5 -135.52 67.23 -91.88
C GLU A 5 -134.04 67.48 -91.57
N LYS A 6 -133.53 68.69 -91.87
CA LYS A 6 -132.14 69.07 -91.53
C LYS A 6 -131.85 69.09 -90.04
N MET A 7 -132.81 69.49 -89.20
CA MET A 7 -132.62 69.52 -87.74
C MET A 7 -132.64 68.11 -87.13
N ILE A 8 -133.48 67.21 -87.62
CA ILE A 8 -133.52 65.82 -87.17
C ILE A 8 -132.24 65.09 -87.59
N GLU A 9 -131.77 65.32 -88.82
CA GLU A 9 -130.52 64.75 -89.33
C GLU A 9 -129.29 65.25 -88.54
N GLN A 10 -129.24 66.53 -88.20
CA GLN A 10 -128.17 67.07 -87.35
C GLN A 10 -128.19 66.50 -85.94
N LYS A 11 -129.38 66.31 -85.34
CA LYS A 11 -129.51 65.72 -84.00
C LYS A 11 -129.08 64.25 -83.99
N SER A 12 -129.49 63.48 -84.99
CA SER A 12 -129.08 62.08 -85.17
C SER A 12 -127.57 61.95 -85.41
N LYS A 13 -126.97 62.86 -86.18
CA LYS A 13 -125.50 62.92 -86.38
C LYS A 13 -124.75 63.26 -85.09
N LEU A 14 -125.27 64.18 -84.28
CA LEU A 14 -124.68 64.52 -82.98
C LEU A 14 -124.79 63.37 -81.97
N ASP A 15 -125.94 62.70 -81.90
CA ASP A 15 -126.12 61.54 -81.01
C ASP A 15 -125.23 60.36 -81.43
N LEU A 16 -125.07 60.11 -82.74
CA LEU A 16 -124.15 59.10 -83.25
C LEU A 16 -122.69 59.46 -82.94
N PHE A 17 -122.32 60.74 -83.07
CA PHE A 17 -120.97 61.21 -82.75
C PHE A 17 -120.67 61.11 -81.24
N TYR A 18 -121.62 61.49 -80.37
CA TYR A 18 -121.48 61.31 -78.92
C TYR A 18 -121.47 59.84 -78.52
N GLY A 19 -122.30 58.99 -79.13
CA GLY A 19 -122.31 57.54 -78.88
C GLY A 19 -121.00 56.87 -79.29
N THR A 20 -120.43 57.27 -80.43
CA THR A 20 -119.15 56.75 -80.92
C THR A 20 -118.00 57.24 -80.04
N GLN A 21 -117.98 58.52 -79.64
CA GLN A 21 -116.99 59.01 -78.68
C GLN A 21 -117.10 58.34 -77.31
N MET A 22 -118.31 58.08 -76.82
CA MET A 22 -118.51 57.38 -75.55
C MET A 22 -118.01 55.94 -75.64
N PHE A 23 -118.32 55.23 -76.73
CA PHE A 23 -117.82 53.87 -76.96
C PHE A 23 -116.30 53.84 -77.08
N GLU A 24 -115.69 54.78 -77.81
CA GLU A 24 -114.24 54.87 -77.95
C GLU A 24 -113.54 55.21 -76.62
N VAL A 25 -114.17 56.04 -75.78
CA VAL A 25 -113.69 56.33 -74.42
C VAL A 25 -113.85 55.10 -73.51
N GLU A 26 -114.96 54.37 -73.63
CA GLU A 26 -115.23 53.15 -72.85
C GLU A 26 -114.31 52.01 -73.26
N GLU A 27 -114.04 51.84 -74.55
CA GLU A 27 -113.12 50.84 -75.08
C GLU A 27 -111.67 51.14 -74.70
N ARG A 28 -111.23 52.42 -74.74
CA ARG A 28 -109.93 52.81 -74.19
C ARG A 28 -109.82 52.57 -72.69
N LYS A 29 -110.88 52.84 -71.92
CA LYS A 29 -110.90 52.56 -70.47
C LYS A 29 -110.88 51.06 -70.19
N ASN A 30 -111.64 50.25 -70.93
CA ASN A 30 -111.64 48.80 -70.78
C ASN A 30 -110.30 48.19 -71.20
N GLN A 31 -109.67 48.71 -72.26
CA GLN A 31 -108.32 48.31 -72.64
C GLN A 31 -107.31 48.68 -71.56
N GLN A 32 -107.40 49.88 -70.98
CA GLN A 32 -106.53 50.30 -69.89
C GLN A 32 -106.74 49.46 -68.61
N ILE A 33 -107.98 49.06 -68.30
CA ILE A 33 -108.29 48.14 -67.20
C ILE A 33 -107.66 46.76 -67.45
N LYS A 34 -107.76 46.25 -68.67
CA LYS A 34 -107.17 44.97 -69.06
C LYS A 34 -105.65 45.01 -69.01
N ASP A 35 -105.03 46.04 -69.57
CA ASP A 35 -103.58 46.23 -69.52
C ASP A 35 -103.10 46.34 -68.07
N LEU A 36 -103.86 47.02 -67.21
CA LEU A 36 -103.55 47.14 -65.78
C LEU A 36 -103.68 45.78 -65.06
N GLN A 37 -104.70 44.97 -65.39
CA GLN A 37 -104.84 43.60 -64.88
C GLN A 37 -103.68 42.71 -65.31
N ASP A 38 -103.32 42.73 -66.59
CA ASP A 38 -102.21 41.93 -67.13
C ASP A 38 -100.88 42.34 -66.48
N HIS A 39 -100.63 43.65 -66.29
CA HIS A 39 -99.45 44.13 -65.56
C HIS A 39 -99.45 43.72 -64.09
N HIS A 40 -100.61 43.75 -63.42
CA HIS A 40 -100.71 43.31 -62.03
C HIS A 40 -100.48 41.81 -61.89
N ASP A 41 -101.03 40.99 -62.78
CA ASP A 41 -100.82 39.54 -62.78
C ASP A 41 -99.36 39.19 -63.04
N LEU A 42 -98.70 39.92 -63.95
CA LEU A 42 -97.28 39.75 -64.25
C LEU A 42 -96.41 40.14 -63.03
N ALA A 43 -96.65 41.33 -62.46
CA ALA A 43 -95.93 41.80 -61.27
C ALA A 43 -96.16 40.88 -60.05
N PHE A 44 -97.37 40.33 -59.90
CA PHE A 44 -97.68 39.38 -58.83
C PHE A 44 -96.96 38.05 -59.02
N ASN A 45 -96.91 37.53 -60.25
CA ASN A 45 -96.15 36.32 -60.55
C ASN A 45 -94.65 36.52 -60.37
N ASP A 46 -94.09 37.64 -60.81
CA ASP A 46 -92.67 37.96 -60.62
C ASP A 46 -92.31 38.07 -59.12
N MET A 47 -93.16 38.74 -58.34
CA MET A 47 -92.99 38.84 -56.89
C MET A 47 -93.08 37.46 -56.23
N LYS A 48 -94.05 36.63 -56.65
CA LYS A 48 -94.21 35.25 -56.16
C LYS A 48 -92.99 34.39 -56.49
N ASN A 49 -92.47 34.48 -57.71
CA ASN A 49 -91.27 33.75 -58.14
C ASN A 49 -90.04 34.21 -57.37
N TYR A 50 -89.84 35.53 -57.18
CA TYR A 50 -88.74 36.08 -56.39
C TYR A 50 -88.75 35.56 -54.94
N TYR A 51 -89.90 35.58 -54.27
CA TYR A 51 -90.01 35.03 -52.92
C TYR A 51 -89.81 33.52 -52.90
N ASN A 52 -90.30 32.79 -53.90
CA ASN A 52 -90.10 31.35 -53.99
C ASN A 52 -88.63 30.97 -54.25
N ASP A 53 -87.90 31.76 -55.02
CA ASP A 53 -86.46 31.58 -55.23
C ASP A 53 -85.67 31.88 -53.96
N ILE A 54 -86.06 32.92 -53.21
CA ILE A 54 -85.48 33.20 -51.89
C ILE A 54 -85.76 32.05 -50.92
N THR A 55 -86.98 31.51 -50.88
CA THR A 55 -87.30 30.40 -49.97
C THR A 55 -86.52 29.14 -50.35
N LEU A 56 -86.40 28.83 -51.64
CA LEU A 56 -85.60 27.70 -52.13
C LEU A 56 -84.11 27.89 -51.80
N ASN A 57 -83.54 29.07 -52.01
CA ASN A 57 -82.15 29.36 -51.69
C ASN A 57 -81.90 29.30 -50.16
N ASN A 58 -82.79 29.87 -49.35
CA ASN A 58 -82.73 29.74 -47.89
C ASN A 58 -82.82 28.28 -47.45
N LEU A 59 -83.70 27.48 -48.05
CA LEU A 59 -83.80 26.04 -47.78
C LEU A 59 -82.51 25.30 -48.15
N ALA A 60 -81.90 25.61 -49.29
CA ALA A 60 -80.63 25.04 -49.72
C ALA A 60 -79.47 25.43 -48.77
N LEU A 61 -79.41 26.69 -48.35
CA LEU A 61 -78.44 27.18 -47.37
C LEU A 61 -78.61 26.49 -46.00
N ILE A 62 -79.85 26.38 -45.52
CA ILE A 62 -80.18 25.63 -44.29
C ILE A 62 -79.75 24.17 -44.43
N GLY A 63 -79.97 23.56 -45.61
CA GLY A 63 -79.50 22.21 -45.92
C GLY A 63 -77.99 22.07 -45.80
N SER A 64 -77.24 22.93 -46.48
CA SER A 64 -75.77 22.96 -46.42
C SER A 64 -75.25 23.21 -45.00
N MET A 65 -75.86 24.12 -44.24
CA MET A 65 -75.47 24.40 -42.86
C MET A 65 -75.74 23.19 -41.95
N LYS A 66 -76.85 22.49 -42.14
CA LYS A 66 -77.14 21.24 -41.41
C LYS A 66 -76.11 20.16 -41.72
N GLU A 67 -75.72 20.01 -42.97
CA GLU A 67 -74.69 19.04 -43.38
C GLU A 67 -73.31 19.39 -42.80
N GLN A 68 -72.93 20.67 -42.80
CA GLN A 68 -71.70 21.15 -42.15
C GLN A 68 -71.73 20.93 -40.64
N LEU A 69 -72.85 21.19 -39.98
CA LEU A 69 -73.02 20.91 -38.54
C LEU A 69 -72.87 19.42 -38.24
N GLU A 70 -73.44 18.56 -39.07
CA GLU A 70 -73.33 17.10 -38.92
C GLU A 70 -71.90 16.61 -39.14
N HIS A 71 -71.19 17.17 -40.14
CA HIS A 71 -69.78 16.89 -40.36
C HIS A 71 -68.92 17.31 -39.16
N LEU A 72 -69.12 18.54 -38.64
CA LEU A 72 -68.41 19.05 -37.47
C LEU A 72 -68.70 18.21 -36.22
N ARG A 73 -69.94 17.77 -36.01
CA ARG A 73 -70.29 16.84 -34.93
C ARG A 73 -69.52 15.53 -35.03
N LYS A 74 -69.51 14.88 -36.20
CA LYS A 74 -68.76 13.63 -36.42
C LYS A 74 -67.26 13.83 -36.21
N GLN A 75 -66.72 14.98 -36.62
CA GLN A 75 -65.32 15.32 -36.40
C GLN A 75 -65.00 15.52 -34.91
N ALA A 76 -65.86 16.21 -34.16
CA ALA A 76 -65.72 16.39 -32.72
C ALA A 76 -65.77 15.05 -31.98
N GLU A 77 -66.75 14.19 -32.28
CA GLU A 77 -66.84 12.85 -31.68
C GLU A 77 -65.60 11.98 -31.97
N ARG A 78 -65.07 12.05 -33.20
CA ARG A 78 -63.84 11.34 -33.56
C ARG A 78 -62.62 11.89 -32.81
N SER A 79 -62.54 13.21 -32.67
CA SER A 79 -61.48 13.87 -31.90
C SER A 79 -61.54 13.48 -30.43
N ASP A 80 -62.72 13.45 -29.83
CA ASP A 80 -62.93 13.07 -28.43
C ASP A 80 -62.54 11.61 -28.19
N ARG A 81 -62.88 10.70 -29.11
CA ARG A 81 -62.43 9.30 -29.04
C ARG A 81 -60.90 9.18 -29.09
N ILE A 82 -60.24 9.85 -30.03
CA ILE A 82 -58.78 9.83 -30.14
C ILE A 82 -58.13 10.41 -28.88
N ALA A 83 -58.68 11.50 -28.33
CA ALA A 83 -58.20 12.10 -27.11
C ALA A 83 -58.34 11.15 -25.91
N ALA A 84 -59.48 10.44 -25.80
CA ALA A 84 -59.72 9.45 -24.77
C ALA A 84 -58.77 8.25 -24.88
N ASP A 85 -58.58 7.70 -26.08
CA ASP A 85 -57.67 6.58 -26.34
C ASP A 85 -56.22 6.97 -26.03
N THR A 86 -55.80 8.17 -26.46
CA THR A 86 -54.45 8.69 -26.18
C THR A 86 -54.22 8.92 -24.69
N ALA A 87 -55.24 9.42 -23.97
CA ALA A 87 -55.17 9.61 -22.52
C ALA A 87 -55.09 8.27 -21.78
N TYR A 88 -55.81 7.25 -22.25
CA TYR A 88 -55.77 5.90 -21.70
C TYR A 88 -54.39 5.26 -21.87
N GLU A 89 -53.83 5.28 -23.09
CA GLU A 89 -52.49 4.74 -23.36
C GLU A 89 -51.41 5.49 -22.58
N ASN A 90 -51.50 6.82 -22.44
CA ASN A 90 -50.58 7.58 -21.58
C ASN A 90 -50.62 7.11 -20.12
N ARG A 91 -51.81 6.90 -19.55
CA ARG A 91 -51.94 6.41 -18.17
C ARG A 91 -51.36 5.01 -18.02
N LYS A 92 -51.61 4.13 -18.99
CA LYS A 92 -51.11 2.76 -19.01
C LYS A 92 -49.59 2.67 -19.10
N LEU A 93 -48.95 3.57 -19.85
CA LEU A 93 -47.50 3.58 -20.03
C LEU A 93 -46.74 4.30 -18.90
N LYS A 94 -47.40 5.20 -18.18
CA LYS A 94 -46.76 6.00 -17.13
C LYS A 94 -46.20 5.15 -15.99
N GLU A 95 -46.99 4.22 -15.47
CA GLU A 95 -46.59 3.38 -14.33
C GLU A 95 -45.42 2.43 -14.67
N PRO A 96 -45.43 1.69 -15.81
CA PRO A 96 -44.27 0.92 -16.26
C PRO A 96 -43.01 1.76 -16.45
N LEU A 97 -43.15 2.98 -17.00
CA LEU A 97 -42.02 3.89 -17.19
C LEU A 97 -41.43 4.34 -15.84
N GLU A 98 -42.28 4.67 -14.88
CA GLU A 98 -41.85 5.05 -13.53
C GLU A 98 -41.14 3.89 -12.82
N HIS A 99 -41.69 2.68 -12.93
CA HIS A 99 -41.06 1.47 -12.40
C HIS A 99 -39.69 1.17 -13.05
N ALA A 100 -39.60 1.30 -14.38
CA ALA A 100 -38.34 1.12 -15.11
C ALA A 100 -37.28 2.16 -14.68
N ASN A 101 -37.69 3.42 -14.45
CA ASN A 101 -36.79 4.45 -13.95
C ASN A 101 -36.30 4.17 -12.52
N ILE A 102 -37.17 3.66 -11.63
CA ILE A 102 -36.78 3.26 -10.27
C ILE A 102 -35.74 2.13 -10.35
N GLN A 103 -36.00 1.08 -11.12
CA GLN A 103 -35.06 -0.03 -11.29
C GLN A 103 -33.72 0.41 -11.88
N LEU A 104 -33.75 1.30 -12.87
CA LEU A 104 -32.53 1.83 -13.48
C LEU A 104 -31.68 2.59 -12.45
N ASN A 105 -32.31 3.38 -11.59
CA ASN A 105 -31.62 4.07 -10.49
C ASN A 105 -31.07 3.08 -9.45
N GLU A 106 -31.79 2.02 -9.10
CA GLU A 106 -31.29 0.98 -8.22
C GLU A 106 -30.08 0.25 -8.80
N TYR A 107 -30.13 -0.12 -10.09
CA TYR A 107 -29.01 -0.78 -10.76
C TYR A 107 -27.80 0.14 -10.88
N ARG A 108 -28.00 1.44 -11.14
CA ARG A 108 -26.90 2.42 -11.09
C ARG A 108 -26.23 2.46 -9.72
N ARG A 109 -27.02 2.51 -8.63
CA ARG A 109 -26.46 2.47 -7.26
C ARG A 109 -25.70 1.17 -7.01
N LYS A 110 -26.26 0.02 -7.37
CA LYS A 110 -25.59 -1.30 -7.22
C LYS A 110 -24.27 -1.35 -8.00
N LEU A 111 -24.23 -0.77 -9.19
CA LEU A 111 -23.01 -0.70 -10.01
C LEU A 111 -21.93 0.15 -9.32
N GLU A 112 -22.28 1.30 -8.77
CA GLU A 112 -21.32 2.13 -8.02
C GLU A 112 -20.73 1.39 -6.81
N PHE A 113 -21.55 0.65 -6.06
CA PHE A 113 -21.07 -0.19 -4.96
C PHE A 113 -20.13 -1.28 -5.46
N TYR A 114 -20.53 -1.99 -6.52
CA TYR A 114 -19.70 -3.03 -7.13
C TYR A 114 -18.34 -2.50 -7.61
N GLU A 115 -18.30 -1.31 -8.21
CA GLU A 115 -17.06 -0.67 -8.63
C GLU A 115 -16.15 -0.32 -7.45
N ARG A 116 -16.72 0.21 -6.36
CA ARG A 116 -15.98 0.48 -5.12
C ARG A 116 -15.41 -0.80 -4.52
N ASP A 117 -16.22 -1.86 -4.43
CA ASP A 117 -15.79 -3.15 -3.89
C ASP A 117 -14.71 -3.79 -4.74
N LYS A 118 -14.82 -3.69 -6.08
CA LYS A 118 -13.78 -4.15 -7.01
C LYS A 118 -12.45 -3.43 -6.79
N GLN A 119 -12.46 -2.11 -6.58
CA GLN A 119 -11.26 -1.34 -6.26
C GLN A 119 -10.68 -1.72 -4.89
N GLN A 120 -11.52 -1.90 -3.87
CA GLN A 120 -11.07 -2.34 -2.55
C GLN A 120 -10.44 -3.75 -2.60
N LEU A 121 -11.05 -4.68 -3.33
CA LEU A 121 -10.53 -6.02 -3.54
C LEU A 121 -9.15 -5.98 -4.22
N HIS A 122 -8.97 -5.13 -5.23
CA HIS A 122 -7.68 -4.96 -5.88
C HIS A 122 -6.60 -4.46 -4.90
N ARG A 123 -6.92 -3.45 -4.07
CA ARG A 123 -6.01 -2.95 -3.03
C ARG A 123 -5.67 -4.02 -2.00
N LEU A 124 -6.67 -4.78 -1.54
CA LEU A 124 -6.48 -5.86 -0.58
C LEU A 124 -5.61 -6.99 -1.14
N LYS A 125 -5.81 -7.38 -2.41
CA LYS A 125 -4.94 -8.35 -3.10
C LYS A 125 -3.50 -7.85 -3.16
N GLY A 126 -3.29 -6.59 -3.52
CA GLY A 126 -1.96 -5.97 -3.49
C GLY A 126 -1.31 -6.02 -2.10
N ARG A 127 -2.06 -5.65 -1.05
CA ARG A 127 -1.58 -5.74 0.34
C ARG A 127 -1.25 -7.19 0.73
N ASN A 128 -2.10 -8.14 0.36
CA ASN A 128 -1.90 -9.55 0.69
C ASN A 128 -0.61 -10.10 0.07
N THR A 129 -0.37 -9.85 -1.22
CA THR A 129 0.87 -10.29 -1.87
C THR A 129 2.13 -9.67 -1.24
N ARG A 130 2.07 -8.42 -0.77
CA ARG A 130 3.18 -7.78 -0.05
C ARG A 130 3.40 -8.43 1.32
N LEU A 131 2.33 -8.72 2.06
CA LEU A 131 2.41 -9.39 3.36
C LEU A 131 2.93 -10.82 3.22
N GLU A 132 2.48 -11.57 2.22
CA GLU A 132 2.99 -12.92 1.93
C GLU A 132 4.51 -12.92 1.67
N LYS A 133 5.02 -11.95 0.88
CA LYS A 133 6.46 -11.79 0.68
C LYS A 133 7.19 -11.48 1.98
N LYS A 134 6.63 -10.61 2.82
CA LYS A 134 7.22 -10.24 4.12
C LYS A 134 7.26 -11.42 5.09
N VAL A 135 6.19 -12.21 5.14
CA VAL A 135 6.14 -13.44 5.95
C VAL A 135 7.21 -14.42 5.48
N LYS A 136 7.30 -14.68 4.17
CA LYS A 136 8.34 -15.56 3.61
C LYS A 136 9.77 -15.08 3.90
N GLY A 137 10.02 -13.77 3.83
CA GLY A 137 11.31 -13.19 4.17
C GLY A 137 11.65 -13.40 5.65
N LEU A 138 10.72 -13.05 6.54
CA LEU A 138 10.91 -13.21 7.98
C LEU A 138 11.05 -14.67 8.42
N THR A 139 10.35 -15.61 7.77
CA THR A 139 10.52 -17.04 8.07
C THR A 139 11.91 -17.52 7.70
N TRP A 140 12.43 -17.11 6.54
CA TRP A 140 13.77 -17.49 6.10
C TRP A 140 14.88 -16.88 6.99
N GLU A 141 14.71 -15.61 7.39
CA GLU A 141 15.60 -14.95 8.35
C GLU A 141 15.58 -15.68 9.71
N ALA A 142 14.41 -16.08 10.20
CA ALA A 142 14.27 -16.82 11.44
C ALA A 142 14.94 -18.20 11.36
N GLU A 143 14.74 -18.96 10.28
CA GLU A 143 15.40 -20.25 10.04
C GLU A 143 16.93 -20.11 10.03
N THR A 144 17.44 -19.07 9.36
CA THR A 144 18.88 -18.78 9.31
C THR A 144 19.45 -18.47 10.70
N LEU A 145 18.72 -17.67 11.49
CA LEU A 145 19.12 -17.34 12.86
C LEU A 145 19.09 -18.56 13.79
N ILE A 146 18.11 -19.44 13.65
CA ILE A 146 18.04 -20.70 14.40
C ILE A 146 19.25 -21.57 14.10
N LEU A 147 19.56 -21.81 12.82
CA LEU A 147 20.73 -22.59 12.41
C LEU A 147 22.05 -21.99 12.93
N ARG A 148 22.17 -20.65 12.90
CA ARG A 148 23.36 -19.97 13.43
C ARG A 148 23.47 -20.12 14.95
N ASN A 149 22.35 -20.04 15.66
CA ASN A 149 22.30 -20.22 17.11
C ASN A 149 22.71 -21.65 17.50
N ASP A 150 22.22 -22.66 16.78
CA ASP A 150 22.55 -24.07 17.05
C ASP A 150 24.06 -24.32 16.87
N SER A 151 24.66 -23.75 15.83
CA SER A 151 26.12 -23.79 15.63
C SER A 151 26.88 -23.15 16.80
N LEU A 152 26.44 -21.98 17.26
CA LEU A 152 27.08 -21.26 18.38
C LEU A 152 26.94 -22.02 19.70
N VAL A 153 25.79 -22.65 19.94
CA VAL A 153 25.57 -23.50 21.11
C VAL A 153 26.53 -24.69 21.08
N SER A 154 26.67 -25.36 19.94
CA SER A 154 27.62 -26.47 19.77
C SER A 154 29.07 -26.03 19.99
N GLU A 155 29.48 -24.89 19.43
CA GLU A 155 30.83 -24.33 19.64
C GLU A 155 31.09 -24.01 21.12
N ARG A 156 30.11 -23.42 21.81
CA ARG A 156 30.19 -23.11 23.25
C ARG A 156 30.32 -24.38 24.08
N GLU A 157 29.53 -25.41 23.77
CA GLU A 157 29.59 -26.69 24.47
C GLU A 157 30.95 -27.38 24.27
N GLY A 158 31.44 -27.42 23.03
CA GLY A 158 32.77 -27.96 22.74
C GLY A 158 33.90 -27.17 23.41
N LEU A 159 33.77 -25.84 23.54
CA LEU A 159 34.75 -25.04 24.27
C LEU A 159 34.72 -25.32 25.78
N LYS A 160 33.52 -25.50 26.35
CA LYS A 160 33.33 -25.85 27.76
C LYS A 160 33.94 -27.22 28.08
N GLU A 161 33.74 -28.21 27.21
CA GLU A 161 34.33 -29.54 27.34
C GLU A 161 35.86 -29.46 27.34
N ARG A 162 36.46 -28.82 26.32
CA ARG A 162 37.92 -28.62 26.26
C ARG A 162 38.48 -27.88 27.47
N PHE A 163 37.76 -26.88 27.97
CA PHE A 163 38.17 -26.14 29.17
C PHE A 163 38.22 -27.04 30.40
N ASN A 164 37.22 -27.91 30.58
CA ASN A 164 37.20 -28.88 31.67
C ASN A 164 38.36 -29.88 31.54
N ASP A 165 38.64 -30.37 30.33
CA ASP A 165 39.76 -31.28 30.09
C ASP A 165 41.10 -30.64 30.48
N VAL A 166 41.33 -29.40 30.06
CA VAL A 166 42.54 -28.64 30.40
C VAL A 166 42.67 -28.43 31.91
N ILE A 167 41.56 -28.13 32.61
CA ILE A 167 41.57 -28.01 34.08
C ILE A 167 41.99 -29.34 34.73
N VAL A 168 41.38 -30.44 34.31
CA VAL A 168 41.67 -31.76 34.87
C VAL A 168 43.13 -32.13 34.61
N GLU A 169 43.63 -31.93 33.40
CA GLU A 169 45.04 -32.16 33.07
C GLU A 169 45.98 -31.29 33.92
N LEU A 170 45.67 -30.01 34.10
CA LEU A 170 46.49 -29.10 34.90
C LEU A 170 46.52 -29.52 36.37
N GLN A 171 45.36 -29.90 36.91
CA GLN A 171 45.24 -30.43 38.28
C GLN A 171 46.04 -31.72 38.45
N GLN A 172 45.97 -32.65 37.49
CA GLN A 172 46.77 -33.88 37.51
C GLN A 172 48.27 -33.60 37.45
N LYS A 173 48.73 -32.73 36.53
CA LYS A 173 50.15 -32.36 36.40
C LYS A 173 50.67 -31.68 37.66
N THR A 174 49.91 -30.75 38.22
CA THR A 174 50.29 -30.04 39.46
C THR A 174 50.27 -30.98 40.66
N GLY A 175 49.25 -31.84 40.77
CA GLY A 175 49.15 -32.85 41.82
C GLY A 175 50.33 -33.83 41.79
N LEU A 176 50.70 -34.34 40.62
CA LEU A 176 51.86 -35.22 40.47
C LEU A 176 53.16 -34.51 40.86
N LYS A 177 53.35 -33.25 40.42
CA LYS A 177 54.52 -32.45 40.78
C LYS A 177 54.61 -32.23 42.29
N ASN A 178 53.49 -31.93 42.96
CA ASN A 178 53.45 -31.76 44.41
C ASN A 178 53.84 -33.04 45.14
N VAL A 179 53.26 -34.18 44.76
CA VAL A 179 53.60 -35.49 45.35
C VAL A 179 55.08 -35.83 45.16
N LEU A 180 55.67 -35.52 44.00
CA LEU A 180 57.10 -35.72 43.76
C LEU A 180 57.98 -34.83 44.63
N LEU A 181 57.60 -33.56 44.79
CA LEU A 181 58.32 -32.61 45.65
C LEU A 181 58.22 -33.01 47.13
N GLU A 182 57.03 -33.40 47.60
CA GLU A 182 56.83 -33.91 48.96
C GLU A 182 57.70 -35.15 49.23
N ARG A 183 57.72 -36.11 48.29
CA ARG A 183 58.59 -37.29 48.39
C ARG A 183 60.08 -36.93 48.42
N LYS A 184 60.50 -35.96 47.61
CA LYS A 184 61.89 -35.48 47.59
C LYS A 184 62.27 -34.81 48.91
N ILE A 185 61.40 -33.95 49.45
CA ILE A 185 61.59 -33.30 50.75
C ILE A 185 61.69 -34.37 51.84
N ALA A 186 60.75 -35.32 51.89
CA ALA A 186 60.77 -36.40 52.87
C ALA A 186 62.01 -37.30 52.76
N ALA A 187 62.57 -37.50 51.57
CA ALA A 187 63.83 -38.22 51.39
C ALA A 187 65.04 -37.41 51.89
N LEU A 188 65.10 -36.11 51.57
CA LEU A 188 66.16 -35.21 52.03
C LEU A 188 66.15 -35.04 53.55
N MET A 189 64.97 -34.90 54.16
CA MET A 189 64.84 -34.82 55.63
C MET A 189 65.35 -36.09 56.32
N ARG A 190 65.05 -37.28 55.80
CA ARG A 190 65.56 -38.54 56.36
C ARG A 190 67.09 -38.66 56.25
N GLU A 191 67.64 -38.21 55.12
CA GLU A 191 69.09 -38.21 54.90
C GLU A 191 69.79 -37.18 55.80
N ASP A 192 69.18 -36.02 56.00
CA ASP A 192 69.65 -34.99 56.94
C ASP A 192 69.64 -35.50 58.39
N GLU A 193 68.55 -36.12 58.83
CA GLU A 193 68.44 -36.73 60.15
C GLU A 193 69.52 -37.80 60.36
N LYS A 194 69.74 -38.67 59.37
CA LYS A 194 70.81 -39.68 59.42
C LYS A 194 72.20 -39.04 59.54
N ARG A 195 72.50 -38.02 58.73
CA ARG A 195 73.78 -37.30 58.79
C ARG A 195 73.98 -36.59 60.12
N SER A 196 72.92 -35.97 60.65
CA SER A 196 72.93 -35.33 61.95
C SER A 196 73.25 -36.33 63.05
N ILE A 197 72.61 -37.51 63.08
CA ILE A 197 72.92 -38.56 64.06
C ILE A 197 74.39 -38.98 63.98
N VAL A 198 74.89 -39.28 62.78
CA VAL A 198 76.30 -39.67 62.57
C VAL A 198 77.25 -38.56 63.01
N LEU A 199 76.95 -37.29 62.72
CA LEU A 199 77.74 -36.15 63.16
C LEU A 199 77.78 -36.04 64.69
N HIS A 200 76.63 -36.16 65.36
CA HIS A 200 76.57 -36.11 66.83
C HIS A 200 77.35 -37.27 67.47
N GLU A 201 77.22 -38.49 66.95
CA GLU A 201 77.94 -39.68 67.46
C GLU A 201 79.46 -39.56 67.26
N THR A 202 79.89 -39.09 66.09
CA THR A 202 81.32 -38.89 65.80
C THR A 202 81.93 -37.81 66.69
N ILE A 203 81.23 -36.69 66.93
CA ILE A 203 81.67 -35.66 67.87
C ILE A 203 81.79 -36.23 69.29
N ALA A 204 80.82 -37.04 69.73
CA ALA A 204 80.83 -37.66 71.06
C ALA A 204 81.97 -38.66 71.27
N THR A 205 82.47 -39.29 70.20
CA THR A 205 83.55 -40.31 70.24
C THR A 205 84.95 -39.70 70.15
N CYS A 206 85.07 -38.43 69.75
CA CYS A 206 86.33 -37.72 69.57
C CYS A 206 86.90 -37.12 70.88
N ALA A 207 88.18 -36.70 70.83
CA ALA A 207 88.91 -36.15 71.99
C ALA A 207 88.22 -34.93 72.64
N PRO A 208 88.41 -34.69 73.95
CA PRO A 208 87.91 -33.50 74.62
C PRO A 208 88.44 -32.23 73.92
N ASN A 209 87.56 -31.24 73.70
CA ASN A 209 87.77 -29.99 72.94
C ASN A 209 87.68 -30.11 71.40
N PHE A 210 87.26 -31.25 70.85
CA PHE A 210 87.00 -31.38 69.40
C PHE A 210 85.78 -30.56 68.95
N ALA A 211 84.71 -30.54 69.75
CA ALA A 211 83.47 -29.82 69.45
C ALA A 211 83.69 -28.31 69.22
N GLU A 212 84.40 -27.63 70.12
CA GLU A 212 84.67 -26.18 70.00
C GLU A 212 85.48 -25.83 68.74
N LYS A 213 86.48 -26.67 68.39
CA LYS A 213 87.26 -26.51 67.16
C LYS A 213 86.41 -26.77 65.91
N LEU A 214 85.49 -27.72 65.98
CA LEU A 214 84.57 -28.01 64.88
C LEU A 214 83.60 -26.86 64.65
N THR A 215 82.99 -26.28 65.69
CA THR A 215 82.07 -25.14 65.55
C THR A 215 82.74 -23.94 64.88
N SER A 216 83.95 -23.57 65.32
CA SER A 216 84.67 -22.44 64.69
C SER A 216 85.06 -22.73 63.23
N LEU A 217 85.36 -23.98 62.90
CA LEU A 217 85.60 -24.40 61.51
C LEU A 217 84.31 -24.37 60.68
N ASP A 218 83.20 -24.85 61.24
CA ASP A 218 81.89 -24.90 60.61
C ASP A 218 81.37 -23.49 60.30
N GLU A 219 81.47 -22.55 61.25
CA GLU A 219 81.15 -21.14 61.02
C GLU A 219 81.99 -20.53 59.88
N ARG A 220 83.30 -20.80 59.87
CA ARG A 220 84.19 -20.31 58.80
C ARG A 220 83.83 -20.90 57.44
N VAL A 221 83.54 -22.20 57.38
CA VAL A 221 83.14 -22.88 56.15
C VAL A 221 81.76 -22.39 55.69
N GLY A 222 80.80 -22.22 56.61
CA GLY A 222 79.47 -21.65 56.36
C GLY A 222 79.55 -20.26 55.74
N ASN A 223 80.34 -19.36 56.34
CA ASN A 223 80.56 -18.02 55.79
C ASN A 223 81.12 -18.05 54.36
N ILE A 224 82.10 -18.93 54.09
CA ILE A 224 82.66 -19.09 52.73
C ILE A 224 81.59 -19.62 51.77
N ILE A 225 80.78 -20.60 52.18
CA ILE A 225 79.70 -21.16 51.36
C ILE A 225 78.67 -20.07 51.04
N ASP A 226 78.28 -19.25 52.01
CA ASP A 226 77.32 -18.16 51.82
C ASP A 226 77.86 -17.09 50.87
N GLU A 227 79.12 -16.69 51.03
CA GLU A 227 79.79 -15.78 50.10
C GLU A 227 79.81 -16.35 48.67
N LYS A 228 80.17 -17.63 48.50
CA LYS A 228 80.18 -18.28 47.19
C LYS A 228 78.78 -18.39 46.60
N ASN A 229 77.78 -18.73 47.40
CA ASN A 229 76.38 -18.79 46.96
C ASN A 229 75.88 -17.42 46.51
N LYS A 230 76.23 -16.36 47.24
CA LYS A 230 75.93 -14.98 46.84
C LYS A 230 76.57 -14.63 45.50
N ILE A 231 77.85 -14.93 45.32
CA ILE A 231 78.54 -14.72 44.04
C ILE A 231 77.86 -15.50 42.91
N ILE A 232 77.43 -16.73 43.16
CA ILE A 232 76.70 -17.53 42.16
C ILE A 232 75.38 -16.85 41.78
N LEU A 233 74.63 -16.33 42.74
CA LEU A 233 73.37 -15.60 42.48
C LEU A 233 73.64 -14.31 41.69
N ASP A 234 74.62 -13.51 42.09
CA ASP A 234 75.00 -12.27 41.41
C ASP A 234 75.43 -12.53 39.96
N LEU A 235 76.27 -13.55 39.73
CA LEU A 235 76.70 -13.94 38.38
C LEU A 235 75.53 -14.45 37.54
N ARG A 236 74.62 -15.24 38.11
CA ARG A 236 73.41 -15.70 37.39
C ARG A 236 72.52 -14.53 37.00
N TYR A 237 72.37 -13.54 37.89
CA TYR A 237 71.63 -12.32 37.60
C TYR A 237 72.29 -11.50 36.50
N GLU A 238 73.61 -11.27 36.55
CA GLU A 238 74.33 -10.54 35.50
C GLU A 238 74.26 -11.24 34.14
N VAL A 239 74.31 -12.58 34.11
CA VAL A 239 74.10 -13.34 32.87
C VAL A 239 72.67 -13.13 32.34
N ALA A 240 71.66 -13.18 33.20
CA ALA A 240 70.27 -12.90 32.79
C ALA A 240 70.11 -11.47 32.25
N LYS A 241 70.81 -10.51 32.87
CA LYS A 241 70.84 -9.10 32.45
C LYS A 241 71.49 -8.88 31.10
N ALA A 242 72.65 -9.50 30.87
CA ALA A 242 73.32 -9.46 29.58
C ALA A 242 72.46 -10.09 28.48
N ARG A 243 71.83 -11.23 28.75
CA ARG A 243 70.90 -11.90 27.80
C ARG A 243 69.73 -11.01 27.43
N LYS A 244 69.13 -10.32 28.40
CA LYS A 244 68.03 -9.39 28.14
C LYS A 244 68.46 -8.21 27.30
N ALA A 245 69.57 -7.56 27.66
CA ALA A 245 70.09 -6.42 26.91
C ALA A 245 70.40 -6.82 25.45
N HIS A 246 70.90 -8.04 25.23
CA HIS A 246 71.09 -8.60 23.91
C HIS A 246 69.76 -8.79 23.14
N ASP A 247 68.74 -9.40 23.76
CA ASP A 247 67.43 -9.61 23.13
C ASP A 247 66.72 -8.27 22.79
N ASP A 248 66.73 -7.30 23.70
CA ASP A 248 66.15 -5.96 23.47
C ASP A 248 66.89 -5.24 22.33
N LEU A 249 68.22 -5.35 22.28
CA LEU A 249 69.03 -4.80 21.20
C LEU A 249 68.70 -5.45 19.84
N LEU A 250 68.53 -6.78 19.79
CA LEU A 250 68.09 -7.46 18.57
C LEU A 250 66.73 -6.94 18.09
N GLU A 251 65.76 -6.81 19.00
CA GLU A 251 64.42 -6.32 18.65
C GLU A 251 64.46 -4.88 18.13
N THR A 252 65.25 -4.00 18.76
CA THR A 252 65.42 -2.61 18.27
C THR A 252 66.08 -2.56 16.88
N TYR A 253 67.08 -3.41 16.60
CA TYR A 253 67.69 -3.51 15.28
C TYR A 253 66.70 -4.05 14.24
N GLU A 254 65.93 -5.09 14.56
CA GLU A 254 64.89 -5.63 13.68
C GLU A 254 63.83 -4.56 13.36
N CYS A 255 63.40 -3.79 14.35
CA CYS A 255 62.48 -2.66 14.15
C CYS A 255 63.09 -1.58 13.25
N LYS A 256 64.38 -1.25 13.44
CA LYS A 256 65.07 -0.24 12.63
C LYS A 256 65.29 -0.71 11.20
N LEU A 257 65.67 -1.96 10.97
CA LEU A 257 65.82 -2.53 9.63
C LEU A 257 64.48 -2.49 8.86
N LYS A 258 63.38 -2.88 9.54
CA LYS A 258 62.03 -2.76 8.98
C LYS A 258 61.66 -1.31 8.64
N GLN A 259 62.03 -0.33 9.48
CA GLN A 259 61.80 1.09 9.20
C GLN A 259 62.53 1.58 7.93
N TYR A 260 63.73 1.06 7.64
CA TYR A 260 64.49 1.38 6.43
C TYR A 260 64.15 0.47 5.23
N GLY A 261 63.11 -0.36 5.35
CA GLY A 261 62.64 -1.21 4.25
C GLY A 261 63.50 -2.45 3.98
N VAL A 262 64.36 -2.84 4.93
CA VAL A 262 65.18 -4.06 4.84
C VAL A 262 64.44 -5.20 5.57
N PRO A 263 63.93 -6.22 4.85
CA PRO A 263 63.28 -7.37 5.46
C PRO A 263 64.30 -8.20 6.26
N THR A 264 63.91 -8.65 7.45
CA THR A 264 64.75 -9.48 8.31
C THR A 264 65.11 -10.83 7.67
N ASP A 265 64.36 -11.26 6.65
CA ASP A 265 64.58 -12.52 5.91
C ASP A 265 65.74 -12.42 4.89
N GLU A 266 66.15 -11.20 4.52
CA GLU A 266 67.23 -10.94 3.54
C GLU A 266 68.63 -10.92 4.18
N LEU A 267 68.74 -11.02 5.51
CA LEU A 267 70.01 -10.93 6.26
C LEU A 267 70.92 -12.17 6.08
N GLY A 268 70.38 -13.31 5.63
CA GLY A 268 71.16 -14.53 5.39
C GLY A 268 71.65 -15.27 6.65
N PHE A 269 71.34 -14.77 7.84
CA PHE A 269 71.60 -15.44 9.13
C PHE A 269 70.43 -15.25 10.09
N LYS A 270 70.30 -16.14 11.08
CA LYS A 270 69.32 -16.02 12.18
C LYS A 270 70.06 -15.75 13.48
N PRO A 271 69.80 -14.63 14.19
CA PRO A 271 70.44 -14.38 15.47
C PRO A 271 70.03 -15.44 16.49
N LEU A 272 71.00 -15.92 17.28
CA LEU A 272 70.76 -16.91 18.32
C LEU A 272 70.01 -16.26 19.50
N ARG A 273 68.89 -16.84 19.91
CA ARG A 273 68.17 -16.47 21.12
C ARG A 273 68.15 -17.68 22.06
N ASP A 274 68.88 -17.60 23.17
CA ASP A 274 68.96 -18.68 24.16
C ASP A 274 67.72 -18.66 25.08
N ARG A 275 66.60 -19.22 24.59
CA ARG A 275 65.31 -19.30 25.31
C ARG A 275 64.97 -20.70 25.81
N ASP A 276 65.83 -21.69 25.58
CA ASP A 276 65.50 -23.12 25.79
C ASP A 276 65.82 -23.65 27.20
N GLY A 277 66.40 -22.82 28.08
CA GLY A 277 66.71 -23.20 29.46
C GLY A 277 65.57 -22.96 30.46
N GLN A 278 65.51 -23.77 31.52
CA GLN A 278 64.63 -23.55 32.68
C GLN A 278 65.08 -22.28 33.42
N GLN A 279 64.43 -21.14 33.17
CA GLN A 279 64.87 -19.83 33.67
C GLN A 279 64.42 -19.59 35.12
N LEU A 280 65.39 -19.34 36.01
CA LEU A 280 65.15 -18.87 37.39
C LEU A 280 64.71 -17.40 37.48
N TYR A 281 64.87 -16.63 36.39
CA TYR A 281 64.57 -15.20 36.34
C TYR A 281 63.77 -14.92 35.07
N VAL A 282 62.62 -14.25 35.20
CA VAL A 282 61.74 -13.90 34.08
C VAL A 282 61.86 -12.40 33.79
N CYS A 283 61.76 -12.05 32.51
CA CYS A 283 61.69 -10.66 32.08
C CYS A 283 60.26 -10.12 32.23
N GLY A 284 60.07 -9.18 33.16
CA GLY A 284 58.84 -8.37 33.23
C GLY A 284 58.79 -7.31 32.12
N PRO A 285 57.61 -6.69 31.88
CA PRO A 285 57.48 -5.61 30.91
C PRO A 285 58.42 -4.43 31.26
N ALA A 286 58.99 -3.79 30.24
CA ALA A 286 59.89 -2.63 30.34
C ALA A 286 61.28 -2.89 31.00
N GLY A 287 61.95 -3.99 30.69
CA GLY A 287 63.38 -4.11 31.03
C GLY A 287 63.68 -4.68 32.43
N ILE A 288 62.68 -4.90 33.29
CA ILE A 288 62.91 -5.42 34.65
C ILE A 288 63.15 -6.94 34.62
N ILE A 289 64.23 -7.39 35.28
CA ILE A 289 64.51 -8.82 35.51
C ILE A 289 64.06 -9.13 36.93
N THR A 290 63.10 -10.03 37.05
CA THR A 290 62.53 -10.43 38.33
C THR A 290 62.83 -11.89 38.58
N GLU A 291 63.10 -12.25 39.85
CA GLU A 291 63.14 -13.64 40.29
C GLU A 291 61.82 -14.34 39.95
N ASN A 292 61.93 -15.56 39.41
CA ASN A 292 60.79 -16.43 39.18
C ASN A 292 60.43 -17.05 40.54
N LYS A 293 59.32 -16.61 41.15
CA LYS A 293 58.77 -17.25 42.36
C LYS A 293 58.09 -18.57 42.01
#